data_AF-A0A838E143-F1
#
_entry.id   AF-A0A838E143-F1
#
_cell.length_a   1.000
_cell.length_b   1.000
_cell.length_c   1.000
_cell.angle_alpha   90.00
_cell.angle_beta   90.00
_cell.angle_gamma   90.00
#
_symmetry.space_group_name_H-M   'P 1'
#
loop_
_entity.id
_entity.type
_entity.pdbx_description
1 polymer ?
#
loop_
_entity_poly.entity_id
_entity_poly.type
_entity_poly.pdbx_seq_one_letter_code
_entity_poly.pdbx_strand_id
1 'polypeptide(L)'
;MIGGAMIAQGLGADPPESYAAGGALKTAHAAAMHGVQVLPGLSWLAAMGVRSPARRHGLIRLGVLGYVAIAAVALYEVTAAAPPSAVGLPSSVLLVAGLTALLAAFGIALAETFRSTTDRSGVRPARR
;
A
#
# COMPACT_ATOMS: atom_id res chain seq x y z
N MET A 1 5.34 -0.43 -21.81
CA MET A 1 6.55 -0.21 -20.98
C MET A 1 6.70 1.28 -20.71
N ILE A 2 6.90 1.69 -19.45
CA ILE A 2 6.98 3.13 -19.08
C ILE A 2 8.15 3.82 -19.80
N GLY A 3 9.31 3.15 -19.93
CA GLY A 3 10.43 3.68 -20.70
C GLY A 3 10.08 3.99 -22.17
N GLY A 4 9.19 3.21 -22.79
CA GLY A 4 8.72 3.50 -24.15
C GLY A 4 7.81 4.72 -24.25
N ALA A 5 6.98 4.98 -23.23
CA ALA A 5 6.14 6.18 -23.16
C ALA A 5 6.99 7.44 -22.92
N MET A 6 8.04 7.34 -22.10
CA MET A 6 9.01 8.42 -21.89
C MET A 6 9.77 8.77 -23.17
N ILE A 7 10.27 7.76 -23.89
CA ILE A 7 10.92 7.95 -25.20
C ILE A 7 9.97 8.61 -26.20
N ALA A 8 8.70 8.19 -26.24
CA ALA A 8 7.70 8.78 -27.13
C ALA A 8 7.38 10.25 -26.80
N GLN A 9 7.60 10.69 -25.56
CA GLN A 9 7.43 12.07 -25.11
C GLN A 9 8.73 12.89 -25.20
N GLY A 10 9.83 12.31 -25.71
CA GLY A 10 11.13 12.97 -25.80
C GLY A 10 11.90 13.05 -24.49
N LEU A 11 11.36 12.49 -23.40
CA LEU A 11 12.01 12.49 -22.09
C LEU A 11 13.26 11.60 -22.11
N GLY A 12 14.42 12.22 -21.81
CA GLY A 12 15.70 11.53 -21.70
C GLY A 12 16.66 11.70 -22.88
N ALA A 13 16.33 12.56 -23.85
CA ALA A 13 17.26 12.99 -24.89
C ALA A 13 18.46 13.77 -24.32
N ASP A 14 18.23 14.51 -23.23
CA ASP A 14 19.27 15.21 -22.47
C ASP A 14 19.65 14.42 -21.19
N PRO A 15 20.95 14.27 -20.87
CA PRO A 15 21.41 13.52 -19.69
C PRO A 15 20.77 13.98 -18.36
N PRO A 16 20.62 15.28 -18.07
CA PRO A 16 19.96 15.75 -16.84
C PRO A 16 18.50 15.29 -16.71
N GLU A 17 17.74 15.29 -17.79
CA GLU A 17 16.33 14.86 -17.80
C GLU A 17 16.22 13.35 -17.60
N SER A 18 17.11 12.58 -18.22
CA SER A 18 17.25 11.14 -18.02
C SER A 18 17.50 10.77 -16.55
N TYR A 19 18.38 11.52 -15.88
CA TYR A 19 18.66 11.29 -14.45
C TYR A 19 17.47 11.64 -13.56
N ALA A 20 16.77 12.75 -13.84
CA ALA A 20 15.57 13.15 -13.09
C ALA A 20 14.46 12.11 -13.22
N ALA A 21 14.18 11.65 -14.44
CA ALA A 21 13.12 10.67 -14.70
C ALA A 21 13.49 9.27 -14.16
N GLY A 22 14.76 8.86 -14.27
CA GLY A 22 15.27 7.66 -13.63
C GLY A 22 15.17 7.70 -12.10
N GLY A 23 15.33 8.88 -11.49
CA GLY A 23 15.10 9.12 -10.07
C GLY A 23 13.63 8.94 -9.67
N ALA A 24 12.69 9.54 -10.41
CA ALA A 24 11.26 9.40 -10.15
C ALA A 24 10.79 7.93 -10.27
N LEU A 25 11.29 7.21 -11.26
CA LEU A 25 11.02 5.78 -11.42
C LEU A 25 11.55 4.93 -10.27
N LYS A 26 12.70 5.27 -9.67
CA LYS A 26 13.21 4.58 -8.48
C LYS A 26 12.26 4.75 -7.30
N THR A 27 11.65 5.92 -7.11
CA THR A 27 10.69 6.15 -6.04
C THR A 27 9.41 5.35 -6.24
N ALA A 28 8.85 5.36 -7.46
CA ALA A 28 7.68 4.54 -7.79
C ALA A 28 7.98 3.05 -7.66
N HIS A 29 9.16 2.61 -8.10
CA HIS A 29 9.63 1.23 -7.92
C HIS A 29 9.79 0.86 -6.45
N ALA A 30 10.40 1.73 -5.63
CA ALA A 30 10.56 1.51 -4.20
C ALA A 30 9.20 1.39 -3.52
N ALA A 31 8.25 2.29 -3.80
CA ALA A 31 6.89 2.20 -3.29
C ALA A 31 6.21 0.89 -3.71
N ALA A 32 6.34 0.49 -4.98
CA ALA A 32 5.77 -0.75 -5.51
C ALA A 32 6.42 -2.01 -4.90
N MET A 33 7.72 -1.99 -4.65
CA MET A 33 8.47 -3.12 -4.11
C MET A 33 8.38 -3.22 -2.58
N HIS A 34 8.27 -2.10 -1.88
CA HIS A 34 8.19 -2.11 -0.42
C HIS A 34 6.75 -2.36 0.03
N GLY A 35 5.77 -1.84 -0.71
CA GLY A 35 4.37 -2.13 -0.49
C GLY A 35 3.99 -3.60 -0.67
N VAL A 36 4.75 -4.36 -1.48
CA VAL A 36 4.56 -5.81 -1.60
C VAL A 36 4.80 -6.54 -0.27
N GLN A 37 5.56 -5.96 0.67
CA GLN A 37 5.79 -6.55 2.00
C GLN A 37 4.65 -6.24 2.97
N VAL A 38 3.88 -5.17 2.71
CA VAL A 38 2.76 -4.75 3.57
C VAL A 38 1.61 -5.75 3.51
N LEU A 39 1.30 -6.30 2.33
CA LEU A 39 0.19 -7.25 2.16
C LEU A 39 0.45 -8.62 2.84
N PRO A 40 1.63 -9.24 2.73
CA PRO A 40 2.03 -10.38 3.55
C PRO A 40 2.02 -10.09 5.04
N GLY A 41 2.49 -8.90 5.46
CA GLY A 41 2.44 -8.48 6.86
C GLY A 41 1.00 -8.39 7.40
N LEU A 42 0.10 -7.79 6.61
CA LEU A 42 -1.33 -7.71 6.94
C LEU A 42 -1.98 -9.09 6.96
N SER A 43 -1.67 -9.97 6.00
CA SER A 43 -2.26 -11.31 5.95
C SER A 43 -1.80 -12.17 7.12
N TRP A 44 -0.52 -12.06 7.50
CA TRP A 44 0.04 -12.69 8.69
C TRP A 44 -0.65 -12.20 9.97
N LEU A 45 -0.76 -10.88 10.14
CA LEU A 45 -1.43 -10.29 11.30
C LEU A 45 -2.90 -10.73 11.38
N ALA A 46 -3.62 -10.68 10.26
CA ALA A 46 -5.01 -11.10 10.21
C ALA A 46 -5.18 -12.61 10.48
N ALA A 47 -4.22 -13.45 10.10
CA ALA A 47 -4.24 -14.87 10.42
C ALA A 47 -4.09 -15.16 11.92
N MET A 48 -3.42 -14.29 12.69
CA MET A 48 -3.27 -14.45 14.13
C MET A 48 -4.51 -14.05 14.92
N GLY A 49 -5.17 -12.95 14.53
CA GLY A 49 -6.23 -12.32 15.31
C GLY A 49 -7.66 -12.48 14.79
N VAL A 50 -7.85 -12.65 13.49
CA VAL A 50 -9.17 -12.56 12.85
C VAL A 50 -9.74 -13.97 12.67
N ARG A 51 -10.70 -14.36 13.53
CA ARG A 51 -11.26 -15.72 13.52
C ARG A 51 -12.21 -15.99 12.35
N SER A 52 -12.90 -14.97 11.84
CA SER A 52 -13.82 -15.11 10.71
C SER A 52 -13.06 -15.07 9.38
N PRO A 53 -13.13 -16.13 8.54
CA PRO A 53 -12.50 -16.13 7.24
C PRO A 53 -13.00 -15.00 6.33
N ALA A 54 -14.29 -14.70 6.38
CA ALA A 54 -14.90 -13.62 5.59
C ALA A 54 -14.32 -12.25 5.98
N ARG A 55 -14.17 -12.00 7.29
CA ARG A 55 -13.60 -10.75 7.80
C ARG A 55 -12.12 -10.62 7.46
N ARG A 56 -11.35 -11.71 7.57
CA ARG A 56 -9.94 -11.76 7.17
C ARG A 56 -9.77 -11.42 5.69
N HIS A 57 -10.54 -12.05 4.82
CA HIS A 57 -10.51 -11.73 3.38
C HIS A 57 -10.96 -10.29 3.09
N GLY A 58 -11.96 -9.77 3.82
CA GLY A 58 -12.38 -8.38 3.73
C GLY A 58 -11.26 -7.39 4.04
N LEU A 59 -10.52 -7.61 5.14
CA LEU A 59 -9.38 -6.77 5.53
C LEU A 59 -8.24 -6.83 4.51
N ILE A 60 -7.91 -8.02 4.02
CA ILE A 60 -6.88 -8.19 2.98
C ILE A 60 -7.31 -7.46 1.70
N ARG A 61 -8.57 -7.60 1.26
CA ARG A 61 -9.10 -6.89 0.08
C ARG A 61 -9.05 -5.38 0.26
N LEU A 62 -9.44 -4.88 1.43
CA LEU A 62 -9.36 -3.44 1.75
C LEU A 62 -7.91 -2.94 1.67
N GLY A 63 -6.96 -3.68 2.24
CA GLY A 63 -5.53 -3.39 2.15
C GLY A 63 -5.01 -3.40 0.71
N VAL A 64 -5.41 -4.39 -0.10
CA VAL A 64 -5.06 -4.46 -1.53
C VAL A 64 -5.60 -3.25 -2.29
N LEU A 65 -6.87 -2.89 -2.10
CA LEU A 65 -7.48 -1.74 -2.77
C LEU A 65 -6.81 -0.43 -2.37
N GLY A 66 -6.51 -0.25 -1.08
CA GLY A 66 -5.80 0.92 -0.59
C GLY A 66 -4.39 1.04 -1.18
N TYR A 67 -3.70 -0.09 -1.29
CA TYR A 67 -2.38 -0.16 -1.91
C TYR A 67 -2.41 0.14 -3.42
N VAL A 68 -3.38 -0.42 -4.15
CA VAL A 68 -3.56 -0.15 -5.58
C VAL A 68 -3.81 1.34 -5.83
N ALA A 69 -4.60 2.00 -4.97
CA ALA A 69 -4.84 3.44 -5.07
C ALA A 69 -3.54 4.26 -4.92
N ILE A 70 -2.71 3.94 -3.93
CA ILE A 70 -1.40 4.60 -3.71
C ILE A 70 -0.47 4.36 -4.92
N ALA A 71 -0.38 3.12 -5.39
CA ALA A 71 0.46 2.76 -6.53
C ALA A 71 0.00 3.46 -7.82
N ALA A 72 -1.31 3.61 -8.03
CA ALA A 72 -1.88 4.31 -9.16
C ALA A 72 -1.53 5.81 -9.15
N VAL A 73 -1.56 6.46 -7.99
CA VAL A 73 -1.14 7.87 -7.85
C VAL A 73 0.34 8.03 -8.17
N ALA A 74 1.20 7.18 -7.59
CA ALA A 74 2.64 7.22 -7.87
C ALA A 74 2.96 6.98 -9.36
N LEU A 75 2.22 6.06 -10.01
CA LEU A 75 2.36 5.82 -11.44
C LEU A 75 1.91 7.04 -12.26
N TYR A 76 0.77 7.64 -11.90
CA TYR A 76 0.24 8.81 -12.57
C TYR A 76 1.22 9.98 -12.55
N GLU A 77 1.78 10.31 -11.38
CA GLU A 77 2.76 11.39 -11.19
C GLU A 77 3.98 11.21 -12.12
N VAL A 78 4.51 9.98 -12.21
CA VAL A 78 5.62 9.65 -13.09
C VAL A 78 5.25 9.79 -14.57
N THR A 79 4.06 9.32 -14.98
CA THR A 79 3.64 9.36 -16.39
C THR A 79 3.17 10.72 -16.88
N ALA A 80 2.73 11.60 -15.97
CA ALA A 80 2.27 12.94 -16.29
C ALA A 80 3.41 13.97 -16.31
N ALA A 81 4.65 13.55 -16.00
CA ALA A 81 5.79 14.45 -15.75
C ALA A 81 5.45 15.57 -14.74
N ALA A 82 4.52 15.30 -13.82
CA ALA A 82 4.07 16.26 -12.84
C ALA A 82 5.09 16.31 -11.68
N PRO A 83 5.46 17.50 -11.18
CA PRO A 83 6.30 17.57 -10.00
C PRO A 83 5.55 16.96 -8.80
N PRO A 84 6.25 16.38 -7.80
CA PRO A 84 5.63 15.76 -6.62
C PRO A 84 4.74 16.71 -5.81
N SER A 85 4.91 18.03 -5.99
CA SER A 85 4.10 19.08 -5.37
C SER A 85 2.82 19.44 -6.15
N ALA A 86 2.66 18.95 -7.38
CA ALA A 86 1.49 19.20 -8.23
C ALA A 86 0.43 18.10 -8.10
N VAL A 87 0.29 17.54 -6.90
CA VAL A 87 -0.75 16.54 -6.60
C VAL A 87 -2.11 17.22 -6.73
N GLY A 88 -2.77 17.05 -7.87
CA GLY A 88 -4.12 17.58 -8.08
C GLY A 88 -5.09 17.05 -7.01
N LEU A 89 -6.17 17.79 -6.77
CA LEU A 89 -7.24 17.39 -5.83
C LEU A 89 -7.64 15.91 -5.97
N PRO A 90 -7.85 15.35 -7.18
CA PRO A 90 -8.21 13.94 -7.36
C PRO A 90 -7.12 12.98 -6.84
N SER A 91 -5.86 13.24 -7.15
CA SER A 91 -4.72 12.41 -6.72
C SER A 91 -4.53 12.47 -5.20
N SER A 92 -4.70 13.65 -4.61
CA SER A 92 -4.64 13.84 -3.14
C SER A 92 -5.74 13.06 -2.43
N VAL A 93 -6.98 13.16 -2.92
CA VAL A 93 -8.12 12.41 -2.37
C VAL A 93 -7.88 10.90 -2.48
N LEU A 94 -7.41 10.43 -3.64
CA LEU A 94 -7.16 9.01 -3.88
C LEU A 94 -6.02 8.49 -2.98
N LEU A 95 -4.96 9.27 -2.78
CA LEU A 95 -3.83 8.92 -1.93
C LEU A 95 -4.26 8.85 -0.45
N VAL A 96 -5.00 9.85 0.03
CA VAL A 96 -5.54 9.86 1.41
C VAL A 96 -6.51 8.71 1.62
N ALA A 97 -7.42 8.45 0.67
CA ALA A 97 -8.35 7.33 0.75
C ALA A 97 -7.62 5.98 0.77
N GLY A 98 -6.61 5.81 -0.09
CA GLY A 98 -5.79 4.61 -0.17
C GLY A 98 -5.01 4.34 1.12
N LEU A 99 -4.36 5.38 1.65
CA LEU A 99 -3.65 5.33 2.92
C LEU A 99 -4.59 5.01 4.08
N THR A 100 -5.75 5.67 4.14
CA THR A 100 -6.74 5.45 5.20
C THR A 100 -7.27 4.03 5.17
N ALA A 101 -7.59 3.50 3.98
CA ALA A 101 -8.04 2.11 3.82
C ALA A 101 -6.98 1.10 4.29
N LEU A 102 -5.72 1.31 3.93
CA LEU A 102 -4.61 0.45 4.31
C LEU A 102 -4.35 0.48 5.82
N LEU A 103 -4.32 1.68 6.42
CA LEU A 103 -4.14 1.86 7.87
C LEU A 103 -5.32 1.31 8.66
N ALA A 104 -6.55 1.48 8.17
CA ALA A 104 -7.74 0.91 8.80
C ALA A 104 -7.70 -0.62 8.78
N ALA A 105 -7.35 -1.24 7.63
CA ALA A 105 -7.22 -2.68 7.53
C ALA A 105 -6.18 -3.23 8.53
N PHE A 106 -5.01 -2.58 8.61
CA PHE A 106 -3.96 -2.93 9.55
C PHE A 106 -4.39 -2.74 11.01
N GLY A 107 -4.95 -1.59 11.36
CA GLY A 107 -5.39 -1.28 12.72
C GLY A 107 -6.48 -2.23 13.22
N ILE A 108 -7.43 -2.63 12.35
CA ILE A 108 -8.47 -3.60 12.70
C ILE A 108 -7.84 -4.98 12.93
N ALA A 109 -6.97 -5.46 12.05
CA ALA A 109 -6.28 -6.74 12.22
C ALA A 109 -5.44 -6.77 13.50
N LEU A 110 -4.77 -5.65 13.82
CA LEU A 110 -3.98 -5.50 15.04
C LEU A 110 -4.87 -5.53 16.29
N ALA A 111 -5.97 -4.78 16.30
CA ALA A 111 -6.92 -4.75 17.41
C ALA A 111 -7.59 -6.12 17.66
N GLU A 112 -7.90 -6.86 16.60
CA GLU A 112 -8.40 -8.24 16.73
C GLU A 112 -7.36 -9.22 17.26
N THR A 113 -6.09 -9.02 16.91
CA THR A 113 -4.99 -9.80 17.45
C THR A 113 -4.84 -9.58 18.95
N PHE A 114 -4.84 -8.33 19.41
CA PHE A 114 -4.78 -8.02 20.85
C PHE A 114 -5.98 -8.58 21.61
N ARG A 115 -7.20 -8.43 21.08
CA ARG A 115 -8.42 -9.01 21.68
C ARG A 115 -8.35 -10.53 21.81
N SER A 116 -7.81 -11.20 20.80
CA SER A 116 -7.68 -12.67 20.78
C SER A 116 -6.67 -13.19 21.80
N THR A 117 -5.62 -12.43 22.10
CA THR A 117 -4.62 -12.79 23.11
C THR A 117 -5.20 -12.68 24.53
N THR A 118 -5.95 -11.62 24.82
CA THR A 118 -6.60 -11.44 26.13
C THR A 118 -7.57 -12.59 26.44
N ASP A 119 -8.38 -12.98 25.46
CA ASP A 119 -9.33 -14.10 25.57
C ASP A 119 -8.65 -15.42 25.97
N ARG A 120 -7.47 -15.72 25.38
CA ARG A 120 -6.70 -16.94 25.71
C ARG A 120 -6.09 -16.92 27.11
N SER A 121 -5.67 -15.76 27.60
CA SER A 121 -5.06 -15.63 28.93
C SER A 121 -6.05 -15.84 30.09
N GLY A 122 -7.35 -15.67 29.84
CA GLY A 122 -8.41 -15.84 30.84
C GLY A 122 -8.85 -17.29 31.07
N VAL A 123 -8.46 -18.24 30.21
CA VAL A 123 -8.80 -19.66 30.36
C VAL A 123 -7.92 -20.28 31.45
N ARG A 124 -8.41 -20.33 32.69
CA ARG A 124 -7.78 -21.12 33.77
C ARG A 124 -7.77 -22.60 33.37
N PRO A 125 -6.65 -23.32 33.51
CA PRO A 125 -6.64 -24.77 33.28
C PRO A 125 -7.59 -25.42 34.27
N ALA A 126 -8.53 -26.22 33.76
CA ALA A 126 -9.39 -27.06 34.59
C ALA A 126 -8.48 -27.94 35.45
N ARG A 127 -8.48 -27.72 36.77
CA ARG A 127 -7.83 -28.61 37.72
C ARG A 127 -8.53 -29.96 37.60
N ARG A 128 -7.78 -30.96 37.12
CA ARG A 128 -8.14 -32.37 37.22
C ARG A 128 -8.06 -32.83 38.67
#